data_AF-A0A259PJW0-F1
#
_entry.id   AF-A0A259PJW0-F1
#
_cell.length_a   1.000
_cell.length_b   1.000
_cell.length_c   1.000
_cell.angle_alpha   90.00
_cell.angle_beta   90.00
_cell.angle_gamma   90.00
#
_symmetry.space_group_name_H-M   'P 1'
#
loop_
_entity.id
_entity.type
_entity.pdbx_description
1 polymer ?
#
loop_
_entity_poly.entity_id
_entity_poly.type
_entity_poly.pdbx_seq_one_letter_code
_entity_poly.pdbx_strand_id
1 'polypeptide(L)'
;MQVRIGTRASALALTQTGHVAADLTAAGLDVETVRVRTEGDRSRASLAALGGTGVFVTALRDALLEGRCDVAVHSFKDLPTGAAQGLVVAAVPVRQDPRDALCARDGLTLAELPRGARVG
;
A
#
# COMPACT_ATOMS: atom_id res chain seq x y z
N MET A 1 -19.03 14.84 -9.62
CA MET A 1 -18.72 14.69 -8.19
C MET A 1 -17.29 14.21 -8.11
N GLN A 2 -16.45 14.86 -7.31
CA GLN A 2 -15.02 14.52 -7.21
C GLN A 2 -14.83 13.47 -6.12
N VAL A 3 -14.00 12.45 -6.39
CA VAL A 3 -13.64 11.37 -5.48
C VAL A 3 -12.21 11.56 -5.03
N ARG A 4 -11.99 11.69 -3.72
CA ARG A 4 -10.67 11.86 -3.12
C ARG A 4 -10.11 10.50 -2.71
N ILE A 5 -9.01 10.09 -3.34
CA ILE A 5 -8.31 8.84 -3.04
C ILE A 5 -7.15 9.12 -2.08
N GLY A 6 -7.27 8.63 -0.85
CA GLY A 6 -6.21 8.60 0.13
C GLY A 6 -5.11 7.60 -0.23
N THR A 7 -3.84 8.05 -0.21
CA THR A 7 -2.67 7.19 -0.45
C THR A 7 -1.49 7.57 0.43
N ARG A 8 -0.60 6.60 0.67
CA ARG A 8 0.75 6.87 1.18
C ARG A 8 1.61 7.58 0.13
N ALA A 9 2.72 8.16 0.58
CA ALA A 9 3.64 8.92 -0.27
C ALA A 9 4.73 8.06 -0.95
N SER A 10 4.79 6.75 -0.69
CA SER A 10 5.79 5.87 -1.32
C SER A 10 5.51 5.72 -2.82
N ALA A 11 6.57 5.50 -3.61
CA ALA A 11 6.45 5.33 -5.06
C ALA A 11 5.46 4.21 -5.43
N LEU A 12 5.56 3.05 -4.75
CA LEU A 12 4.64 1.94 -4.98
C LEU A 12 3.18 2.30 -4.65
N ALA A 13 2.93 3.01 -3.54
CA ALA A 13 1.57 3.40 -3.17
C ALA A 13 0.96 4.39 -4.17
N LEU A 14 1.78 5.34 -4.67
CA LEU A 14 1.36 6.27 -5.71
C LEU A 14 1.07 5.54 -7.04
N THR A 15 1.87 4.55 -7.41
CA THR A 15 1.61 3.72 -8.61
C THR A 15 0.30 2.94 -8.46
N GLN A 16 0.10 2.27 -7.33
CA GLN A 16 -1.14 1.51 -7.06
C GLN A 16 -2.38 2.41 -7.08
N THR A 17 -2.27 3.59 -6.46
CA THR A 17 -3.33 4.61 -6.47
C THR A 17 -3.58 5.13 -7.87
N GLY A 18 -2.54 5.32 -8.68
CA GLY A 18 -2.66 5.73 -10.07
C GLY A 18 -3.45 4.73 -10.93
N HIS A 19 -3.27 3.42 -10.71
CA HIS A 19 -4.08 2.40 -11.40
C HIS A 19 -5.56 2.51 -11.03
N VAL A 20 -5.88 2.61 -9.73
CA VAL A 20 -7.27 2.78 -9.28
C VAL A 20 -7.87 4.10 -9.76
N ALA A 21 -7.09 5.19 -9.75
CA ALA A 21 -7.53 6.48 -10.25
C ALA A 21 -7.86 6.41 -11.75
N ALA A 22 -7.04 5.71 -12.54
CA ALA A 22 -7.31 5.50 -13.96
C ALA A 22 -8.61 4.73 -14.19
N ASP A 23 -8.86 3.66 -13.43
CA ASP A 23 -10.10 2.87 -13.51
C ASP A 23 -11.34 3.71 -13.15
N LEU A 24 -11.26 4.50 -12.07
CA LEU A 24 -12.36 5.39 -11.67
C LEU A 24 -12.60 6.51 -12.68
N THR A 25 -11.53 7.07 -13.27
CA THR A 25 -11.61 8.10 -14.31
C THR A 25 -12.27 7.53 -15.57
N ALA A 26 -11.89 6.31 -15.97
CA ALA A 26 -12.49 5.61 -17.10
C ALA A 26 -13.98 5.31 -16.88
N ALA A 27 -14.40 5.15 -15.62
CA ALA A 27 -15.80 5.02 -15.23
C ALA A 27 -16.55 6.38 -15.17
N GLY A 28 -15.90 7.50 -15.51
CA GLY A 28 -16.51 8.83 -15.57
C GLY A 28 -16.48 9.62 -14.26
N LEU A 29 -15.66 9.23 -13.29
CA LEU A 29 -15.48 9.96 -12.04
C LEU A 29 -14.35 10.98 -12.16
N ASP A 30 -14.52 12.15 -11.55
CA ASP A 30 -13.43 13.08 -11.31
C ASP A 30 -12.65 12.63 -10.08
N VAL A 31 -11.32 12.60 -10.13
CA VAL A 31 -10.49 11.96 -9.12
C VAL A 31 -9.38 12.90 -8.65
N GLU A 32 -9.29 13.08 -7.32
CA GLU A 32 -8.19 13.77 -6.66
C GLU A 32 -7.39 12.79 -5.80
N THR A 33 -6.05 12.84 -5.87
CA THR A 33 -5.21 12.04 -4.98
C THR A 33 -4.80 12.84 -3.73
N VAL A 34 -5.19 12.36 -2.55
CA VAL A 34 -4.85 12.96 -1.25
C VAL A 34 -3.72 12.18 -0.58
N ARG A 35 -2.56 12.81 -0.43
CA ARG A 35 -1.41 12.18 0.25
C ARG A 35 -1.58 12.23 1.76
N VAL A 36 -1.72 11.07 2.38
CA VAL A 36 -1.78 10.92 3.83
C VAL A 36 -0.39 10.59 4.34
N ARG A 37 0.18 11.51 5.13
CA ARG A 37 1.49 11.31 5.75
C ARG A 37 1.34 10.35 6.94
N THR A 38 2.12 9.27 6.95
CA THR A 38 2.15 8.33 8.07
C THR A 38 3.41 8.52 8.93
N GLU A 39 3.36 8.14 10.19
CA GLU A 39 4.53 8.15 11.09
C GLU A 39 5.61 7.15 10.63
N GLY A 40 5.17 6.02 10.04
CA GLY A 40 6.07 5.04 9.43
C GLY A 40 6.82 5.56 8.20
N ASP A 41 6.37 6.62 7.55
CA ASP A 41 7.13 7.28 6.46
C ASP A 41 8.24 8.20 7.01
N ARG A 42 8.28 8.49 8.33
CA ARG A 42 9.30 9.32 8.97
C ARG A 42 10.42 8.52 9.64
N SER A 43 10.20 7.24 9.93
CA SER A 43 11.13 6.42 10.72
C SER A 43 11.93 5.43 9.86
N ARG A 44 13.24 5.33 10.14
CA ARG A 44 14.13 4.29 9.59
C ARG A 44 14.18 3.02 10.46
N ALA A 45 13.38 2.95 11.53
CA ALA A 45 13.33 1.79 12.40
C ALA A 45 12.75 0.57 11.66
N SER A 46 13.09 -0.65 12.11
CA SER A 46 12.59 -1.87 11.49
C SER A 46 11.07 -1.97 11.60
N LEU A 47 10.43 -2.62 10.62
CA LEU A 47 8.97 -2.83 10.62
C LEU A 47 8.48 -3.50 11.91
N ALA A 48 9.30 -4.43 12.45
CA ALA A 48 9.05 -5.11 13.71
C ALA A 48 9.09 -4.15 14.91
N ALA A 49 10.03 -3.19 14.91
CA ALA A 49 10.15 -2.19 15.97
C ALA A 49 9.05 -1.12 15.90
N LEU A 50 8.48 -0.87 14.72
CA LEU A 50 7.39 0.08 14.53
C LEU A 50 6.01 -0.48 14.90
N GLY A 51 5.90 -1.71 15.41
CA GLY A 51 4.61 -2.30 15.75
C GLY A 51 3.87 -2.93 14.57
N GLY A 52 4.57 -3.22 13.47
CA GLY A 52 4.07 -4.00 12.34
C GLY A 52 3.28 -3.21 11.28
N THR A 53 2.52 -3.93 10.45
CA THR A 53 1.73 -3.38 9.32
C THR A 53 0.66 -2.38 9.75
N GLY A 54 0.23 -2.42 11.02
CA GLY A 54 -0.83 -1.56 11.57
C GLY A 54 -0.53 -0.06 11.46
N VAL A 55 0.73 0.38 11.60
CA VAL A 55 1.08 1.81 11.60
C VAL A 55 0.78 2.49 10.26
N PHE A 56 0.91 1.77 9.15
CA PHE A 56 0.63 2.33 7.83
C PHE A 56 -0.86 2.40 7.51
N VAL A 57 -1.66 1.57 8.18
CA VAL A 57 -3.10 1.46 7.94
C VAL A 57 -3.88 2.45 8.80
N THR A 58 -3.45 2.68 10.05
CA THR A 58 -4.15 3.59 10.97
C THR A 58 -4.34 4.98 10.38
N ALA A 59 -3.28 5.63 9.89
CA ALA A 59 -3.39 7.00 9.38
C ALA A 59 -4.32 7.16 8.16
N LEU A 60 -4.38 6.15 7.28
CA LEU A 60 -5.30 6.15 6.14
C LEU A 60 -6.74 5.84 6.56
N ARG A 61 -6.95 4.97 7.55
CA ARG A 61 -8.26 4.73 8.15
C ARG A 61 -8.79 5.99 8.84
N ASP A 62 -7.95 6.68 9.60
CA ASP A 62 -8.32 7.94 10.25
C ASP A 62 -8.70 8.99 9.20
N ALA A 63 -7.97 9.04 8.08
CA ALA A 63 -8.31 9.95 6.97
C ALA A 63 -9.69 9.69 6.35
N LEU A 64 -10.08 8.43 6.24
CA LEU A 64 -11.42 8.05 5.78
C LEU A 64 -12.50 8.42 6.81
N LEU A 65 -12.27 8.07 8.08
CA LEU A 65 -13.22 8.32 9.17
C LEU A 65 -13.43 9.82 9.43
N GLU A 66 -12.40 10.63 9.25
CA GLU A 66 -12.45 12.10 9.36
C GLU A 66 -12.98 12.78 8.08
N GLY A 67 -13.29 12.03 7.03
CA GLY A 67 -13.79 12.58 5.76
C GLY A 67 -12.76 13.39 4.97
N ARG A 68 -11.46 13.20 5.24
CA ARG A 68 -10.36 13.82 4.48
C ARG A 68 -10.17 13.18 3.10
N CYS A 69 -10.56 11.92 2.94
CA CYS A 69 -10.68 11.23 1.67
C CYS A 69 -11.94 10.36 1.64
N ASP A 70 -12.37 9.96 0.45
CA ASP A 70 -13.60 9.19 0.23
C ASP A 70 -13.31 7.70 0.09
N VAL A 71 -12.14 7.36 -0.48
CA VAL A 71 -11.62 5.99 -0.59
C VAL A 71 -10.12 5.97 -0.29
N ALA A 72 -9.58 4.82 0.12
CA ALA A 72 -8.14 4.65 0.33
C ALA A 72 -7.64 3.40 -0.40
N VAL A 73 -6.45 3.51 -0.99
CA VAL A 73 -5.80 2.39 -1.70
C VAL A 73 -4.66 1.82 -0.86
N HIS A 74 -4.67 0.50 -0.71
CA HIS A 74 -3.66 -0.25 0.03
C HIS A 74 -3.18 -1.48 -0.75
N SER A 75 -1.94 -1.89 -0.48
CA SER A 75 -1.55 -3.26 -0.74
C SER A 75 -2.35 -4.18 0.19
N PHE A 76 -3.03 -5.17 -0.38
CA PHE A 76 -3.98 -5.97 0.40
C PHE A 76 -3.29 -6.74 1.56
N LYS A 77 -2.04 -7.16 1.37
CA LYS A 77 -1.22 -7.83 2.40
C LYS A 77 -0.96 -6.98 3.65
N ASP A 78 -1.09 -5.66 3.54
CA ASP A 78 -0.82 -4.74 4.64
C ASP A 78 -2.07 -4.48 5.51
N LEU A 79 -3.26 -4.88 5.06
CA LEU A 79 -4.50 -4.67 5.81
C LEU A 79 -4.62 -5.65 6.99
N PRO A 80 -4.89 -5.16 8.22
CA PRO A 80 -5.23 -6.02 9.35
C PRO A 80 -6.49 -6.85 9.06
N THR A 81 -6.49 -8.09 9.53
CA THR A 81 -7.64 -9.01 9.40
C THR A 81 -8.80 -8.66 10.34
N GLY A 82 -8.52 -7.91 11.41
CA GLY A 82 -9.55 -7.42 12.32
C GLY A 82 -10.46 -6.38 11.66
N ALA A 83 -11.73 -6.37 12.09
CA ALA A 83 -12.70 -5.39 11.62
C ALA A 83 -12.24 -3.95 11.88
N ALA A 84 -12.62 -3.04 10.97
CA ALA A 84 -12.44 -1.61 11.14
C ALA A 84 -13.83 -0.96 11.16
N GLN A 85 -14.32 -0.62 12.35
CA GLN A 85 -15.65 -0.06 12.50
C GLN A 85 -15.78 1.22 11.67
N GLY A 86 -16.90 1.35 10.93
CA GLY A 86 -17.15 2.48 10.04
C GLY A 86 -16.48 2.37 8.67
N LEU A 87 -15.66 1.35 8.42
CA LEU A 87 -14.95 1.15 7.15
C LEU A 87 -15.23 -0.24 6.57
N VAL A 88 -15.14 -0.37 5.26
CA VAL A 88 -15.30 -1.64 4.54
C VAL A 88 -14.26 -1.73 3.43
N VAL A 89 -13.86 -2.96 3.08
CA VAL A 89 -13.13 -3.20 1.83
C VAL A 89 -14.16 -3.17 0.69
N ALA A 90 -14.30 -2.02 0.05
CA ALA A 90 -15.31 -1.80 -0.97
C ALA A 90 -15.01 -2.52 -2.30
N ALA A 91 -13.72 -2.74 -2.61
CA ALA A 91 -13.29 -3.38 -3.84
C ALA A 91 -11.92 -4.06 -3.68
N VAL A 92 -11.70 -5.11 -4.48
CA VAL A 92 -10.41 -5.76 -4.66
C VAL A 92 -10.13 -5.82 -6.17
N PRO A 93 -9.17 -5.05 -6.70
CA PRO A 93 -8.82 -5.09 -8.11
C PRO A 93 -8.26 -6.45 -8.54
N VAL A 94 -8.13 -6.66 -9.86
CA VAL A 94 -7.53 -7.88 -10.42
C VAL A 94 -6.13 -8.09 -9.85
N ARG A 95 -5.91 -9.30 -9.31
CA ARG A 95 -4.65 -9.66 -8.64
C ARG A 95 -3.50 -9.70 -9.64
N GLN A 96 -2.42 -9.01 -9.33
CA GLN A 96 -1.14 -9.12 -10.04
C GLN A 96 -0.43 -10.43 -9.65
N ASP A 97 0.71 -10.73 -10.29
CA ASP A 97 1.54 -11.88 -9.95
C ASP A 97 1.85 -11.92 -8.44
N PRO A 98 1.44 -12.98 -7.71
CA PRO A 98 1.61 -13.05 -6.27
C PRO A 98 2.95 -13.63 -5.84
N ARG A 99 3.82 -14.03 -6.77
CA ARG A 99 5.09 -14.70 -6.47
C ARG A 99 6.10 -13.71 -5.89
N ASP A 100 6.94 -14.23 -4.99
CA ASP A 100 8.15 -13.52 -4.57
C ASP A 100 9.18 -13.52 -5.71
N ALA A 101 10.04 -12.50 -5.72
CA ALA A 101 11.13 -12.36 -6.66
C ALA A 101 12.48 -12.35 -5.92
N LEU A 102 13.46 -13.07 -6.46
CA LEU A 102 14.84 -12.96 -6.01
C LEU A 102 15.52 -11.79 -6.73
N CYS A 103 15.87 -10.75 -5.98
CA CYS A 103 16.70 -9.66 -6.48
C CYS A 103 18.17 -9.96 -6.16
N ALA A 104 18.85 -10.68 -7.05
CA ALA A 104 20.27 -11.00 -6.94
C ALA A 104 21.10 -10.32 -8.02
N ARG A 105 22.39 -10.10 -7.74
CA ARG A 105 23.36 -9.66 -8.75
C ARG A 105 23.53 -10.72 -9.83
N ASP A 106 23.91 -10.29 -11.03
CA ASP A 106 24.31 -11.16 -12.14
C ASP A 106 23.29 -12.25 -12.53
N GLY A 107 22.01 -12.05 -12.17
CA GLY A 107 20.94 -13.00 -12.49
C GLY A 107 21.01 -14.33 -11.70
N LEU A 108 21.76 -14.37 -10.61
CA LEU A 108 21.90 -15.59 -9.80
C LEU A 108 20.54 -16.07 -9.28
N THR A 109 20.33 -17.37 -9.36
CA THR A 109 19.24 -18.06 -8.67
C THR A 109 19.59 -18.30 -7.20
N LEU A 110 18.58 -18.66 -6.41
CA LEU A 110 18.78 -18.95 -4.98
C LEU A 110 19.79 -20.09 -4.76
N ALA A 111 19.80 -21.07 -5.67
CA ALA A 111 20.69 -22.23 -5.61
C ALA A 111 22.15 -21.89 -5.97
N GLU A 112 22.37 -20.81 -6.71
CA GLU A 112 23.71 -20.37 -7.15
C GLU A 112 24.36 -19.39 -6.17
N LEU A 113 23.64 -18.99 -5.10
CA LEU A 113 24.22 -18.11 -4.09
C LEU A 113 25.44 -18.78 -3.42
N PRO A 114 26.56 -18.07 -3.30
CA PRO A 114 27.76 -18.63 -2.69
C PRO A 114 27.52 -18.93 -1.21
N ARG A 115 28.22 -19.95 -0.69
CA ARG A 115 28.19 -20.27 0.74
C ARG A 115 28.56 -19.03 1.57
N GLY A 116 27.70 -18.69 2.52
CA GLY A 116 27.86 -17.50 3.37
C GLY A 116 27.20 -16.23 2.82
N ALA A 117 26.45 -16.31 1.71
CA ALA A 117 25.59 -15.21 1.26
C ALA A 117 24.58 -14.79 2.33
N ARG A 118 24.29 -13.49 2.42
CA ARG A 118 23.30 -12.91 3.34
C ARG A 118 22.06 -12.51 2.54
N VAL A 119 20.89 -12.95 3.00
CA VAL A 119 19.57 -12.59 2.43
C VAL A 119 18.83 -11.73 3.44
N GLY A 120 18.23 -10.63 2.97
CA GLY A 120 17.52 -9.64 3.79
C GLY A 120 16.03 -9.62 3.51
#